data_AF-R7UGX6-F1
#
_entry.id   AF-R7UGX6-F1
#
_cell.length_a   1.000
_cell.length_b   1.000
_cell.length_c   1.000
_cell.angle_alpha   90.00
_cell.angle_beta   90.00
_cell.angle_gamma   90.00
#
_symmetry.space_group_name_H-M   'P 1'
#
loop_
_entity.id
_entity.type
_entity.pdbx_description
1 polymer ?
#
loop_
_entity_poly.entity_id
_entity_poly.type
_entity_poly.pdbx_seq_one_letter_code
_entity_poly.pdbx_strand_id
1 'polypeptide(L)'
;MVQGRLEHTMKVNHAIELEKHIAQEIETNSIHPKKHPGIMSLKPIQLPPRLRDAMQIILEKYPTKDLEARSAKFLNHLWGRHPPQTDSVIQAKAAAIEKELLDAENIDISEMTVEEYRSFEAKIKGRLMKRLRYVTYHWQPVDYDAFQGFIYMYSRLLFDYSALYRILHE
;
A
#
# COMPACT_ATOMS: atom_id res chain seq x y z
N MET A 1 7.18 -37.56 -29.21
CA MET A 1 8.50 -37.13 -28.70
C MET A 1 8.40 -35.68 -28.27
N VAL A 2 8.15 -35.43 -26.97
CA VAL A 2 8.48 -34.15 -26.33
C VAL A 2 8.96 -34.53 -24.93
N GLN A 3 10.28 -34.49 -24.73
CA GLN A 3 10.93 -34.79 -23.46
C GLN A 3 10.45 -33.81 -22.39
N GLY A 4 9.97 -34.35 -21.28
CA GLY A 4 9.62 -33.59 -20.09
C GLY A 4 10.85 -32.85 -19.55
N ARG A 5 10.71 -31.54 -19.43
CA ARG A 5 11.69 -30.66 -18.79
C ARG A 5 11.70 -31.00 -17.29
N LEU A 6 12.76 -31.65 -16.82
CA LEU A 6 12.99 -31.85 -15.38
C LEU A 6 13.32 -30.48 -14.77
N GLU A 7 12.35 -29.91 -14.05
CA GLU A 7 12.56 -28.73 -13.23
C GLU A 7 13.39 -29.14 -12.00
N HIS A 8 14.70 -28.89 -12.03
CA HIS A 8 15.54 -28.99 -10.85
C HIS A 8 15.30 -27.78 -9.96
N THR A 9 14.27 -27.84 -9.11
CA THR A 9 14.15 -26.90 -7.99
C THR A 9 15.13 -27.33 -6.89
N MET A 10 16.28 -26.66 -6.78
CA MET A 10 17.13 -26.77 -5.60
C MET A 10 16.38 -26.14 -4.41
N LYS A 11 15.71 -26.98 -3.60
CA LYS A 11 15.19 -26.56 -2.30
C LYS A 11 16.35 -26.53 -1.32
N VAL A 12 16.95 -25.35 -1.14
CA VAL A 12 17.93 -25.13 -0.07
C VAL A 12 17.17 -24.94 1.24
N ASN A 13 17.10 -26.00 2.05
CA ASN A 13 16.60 -25.93 3.41
C ASN A 13 17.66 -25.23 4.27
N HIS A 14 17.56 -23.91 4.42
CA HIS A 14 18.37 -23.19 5.39
C HIS A 14 17.81 -23.50 6.78
N ALA A 15 18.44 -24.43 7.50
CA ALA A 15 18.17 -24.61 8.92
C ALA A 15 18.72 -23.39 9.66
N ILE A 16 17.83 -22.56 10.20
CA ILE A 16 18.20 -21.37 10.96
C ILE A 16 18.45 -21.85 12.40
N GLU A 17 19.72 -22.03 12.75
CA GLU A 17 20.13 -22.37 14.11
C GLU A 17 20.73 -21.13 14.80
N LEU A 18 20.38 -20.94 16.07
CA LEU A 18 20.97 -19.88 16.87
C LEU A 18 22.39 -20.28 17.28
N GLU A 19 23.31 -19.32 17.24
CA GLU A 19 24.68 -19.57 17.68
C GLU A 19 24.72 -19.88 19.19
N LYS A 20 25.47 -20.93 19.57
CA LYS A 20 25.44 -21.48 20.94
C LYS A 20 25.80 -20.48 22.03
N HIS A 21 26.73 -19.57 21.74
CA HIS A 21 27.14 -18.53 22.70
C HIS A 21 26.01 -17.50 22.93
N ILE A 22 25.29 -17.12 21.88
CA ILE A 22 24.15 -16.19 21.96
C ILE A 22 23.00 -16.82 22.77
N ALA A 23 22.75 -18.12 22.60
CA ALA A 23 21.72 -18.83 23.38
C ALA A 23 22.01 -18.75 24.90
N GLN A 24 23.26 -19.01 25.29
CA GLN A 24 23.69 -18.92 26.69
C GLN A 24 23.63 -17.49 27.25
N GLU A 25 24.00 -16.50 26.44
CA GLU A 25 23.96 -15.10 26.83
C GLU A 25 22.52 -14.55 26.96
N ILE A 26 21.56 -15.10 26.20
CA ILE A 26 20.12 -14.83 26.37
C ILE A 26 19.60 -15.45 27.66
N GLU A 27 19.94 -16.71 27.94
CA GLU A 27 19.53 -17.41 29.17
C GLU A 27 20.06 -16.73 30.43
N THR A 28 21.28 -16.20 30.36
CA THR A 28 21.93 -15.45 31.46
C THR A 28 21.53 -13.97 31.52
N ASN A 29 20.66 -13.52 30.60
CA ASN A 29 20.20 -12.13 30.46
C ASN A 29 21.36 -11.12 30.38
N SER A 30 22.48 -11.54 29.80
CA SER A 30 23.71 -10.76 29.69
C SER A 30 23.70 -9.84 28.46
N ILE A 31 22.99 -10.23 27.39
CA ILE A 31 22.81 -9.40 26.19
C ILE A 31 21.64 -8.43 26.37
N HIS A 32 21.89 -7.15 26.10
CA HIS A 32 20.82 -6.19 25.94
C HIS A 32 20.06 -6.41 24.61
N PRO A 33 18.71 -6.50 24.59
CA PRO A 33 17.93 -6.80 23.37
C PRO A 33 18.12 -5.85 22.18
N LYS A 34 18.78 -4.70 22.38
CA LYS A 34 19.12 -3.72 21.33
C LYS A 34 20.59 -3.73 20.90
N LYS A 35 21.41 -4.65 21.43
CA LYS A 35 22.85 -4.74 21.18
C LYS A 35 23.30 -6.18 20.88
N HIS A 36 22.42 -6.98 20.29
CA HIS A 36 22.77 -8.35 19.86
C HIS A 36 23.46 -8.32 18.48
N PRO A 37 24.33 -9.29 18.16
CA PRO A 37 25.09 -9.32 16.90
C PRO A 37 24.20 -9.43 15.66
N GLY A 38 23.01 -10.03 15.77
CA GLY A 38 22.02 -10.08 14.70
C GLY A 38 21.28 -8.76 14.42
N ILE A 39 21.68 -7.63 15.02
CA ILE A 39 21.00 -6.35 14.80
C ILE A 39 21.33 -5.81 13.41
N MET A 40 20.30 -5.64 12.57
CA MET A 40 20.44 -4.94 11.29
C MET A 40 20.39 -3.43 11.53
N SER A 41 21.54 -2.84 11.89
CA SER A 41 21.67 -1.39 12.06
C SER A 41 22.19 -0.74 10.78
N LEU A 42 21.31 -0.04 10.08
CA LEU A 42 21.67 0.66 8.85
C LEU A 42 22.04 2.11 9.18
N LYS A 43 23.24 2.55 8.77
CA LYS A 43 23.70 3.92 9.01
C LYS A 43 22.81 4.92 8.25
N PRO A 44 22.46 6.07 8.87
CA PRO A 44 21.73 7.13 8.18
C PRO A 44 22.62 7.72 7.07
N ILE A 45 22.05 7.87 5.89
CA ILE A 45 22.75 8.44 4.73
C ILE A 45 22.46 9.93 4.69
N GLN A 46 23.50 10.73 4.49
CA GLN A 46 23.39 12.18 4.35
C GLN A 46 23.19 12.54 2.88
N LEU A 47 22.30 13.50 2.64
CA LEU A 47 22.07 14.02 1.29
C LEU A 47 23.27 14.89 0.84
N PRO A 48 23.80 14.69 -0.39
CA PRO A 48 24.87 15.52 -0.93
C PRO A 48 24.49 17.00 -0.93
N PRO A 49 25.43 17.92 -0.61
CA PRO A 49 25.14 19.36 -0.57
C PRO A 49 24.49 19.88 -1.85
N ARG A 50 25.02 19.50 -3.02
CA ARG A 50 24.48 19.89 -4.33
C ARG A 50 23.00 19.54 -4.50
N LEU A 51 22.58 18.37 -4.01
CA LEU A 51 21.20 17.93 -4.12
C LEU A 51 20.29 18.69 -3.15
N ARG A 52 20.79 18.98 -1.94
CA ARG A 52 20.11 19.81 -0.95
C ARG A 52 19.88 21.23 -1.47
N ASP A 53 20.91 21.84 -2.04
CA ASP A 53 20.86 23.21 -2.58
C ASP A 53 19.88 23.29 -3.76
N ALA A 54 19.91 22.30 -4.67
CA ALA A 54 18.96 22.21 -5.76
C ALA A 54 17.51 22.08 -5.27
N MET A 55 17.28 21.27 -4.23
CA MET A 55 15.96 21.13 -3.61
C MET A 55 15.48 22.45 -3.00
N GLN A 56 16.37 23.19 -2.35
CA GLN A 56 16.07 24.50 -1.77
C GLN A 56 15.63 25.52 -2.84
N ILE A 57 16.34 25.58 -3.98
CA ILE A 57 15.97 26.46 -5.10
C ILE A 57 14.54 26.15 -5.60
N ILE A 58 14.16 24.87 -5.67
CA ILE A 58 12.83 24.48 -6.11
C ILE A 58 11.77 24.81 -5.04
N LEU A 59 12.09 24.61 -3.76
CA LEU A 59 11.22 24.99 -2.65
C LEU A 59 10.89 26.48 -2.66
N GLU A 60 11.87 27.32 -2.95
CA GLU A 60 11.70 28.78 -3.08
C GLU A 60 10.82 29.15 -4.28
N LYS A 61 10.84 28.36 -5.35
CA LYS A 61 9.99 28.56 -6.54
C LYS A 61 8.52 28.18 -6.32
N TYR A 62 8.24 27.21 -5.44
CA TYR A 62 6.88 26.74 -5.13
C TYR A 62 6.56 26.87 -3.63
N PRO A 63 6.51 28.10 -3.08
CA PRO A 63 6.28 28.31 -1.66
C PRO A 63 4.83 27.93 -1.32
N THR A 64 4.66 26.78 -0.69
CA THR A 64 3.32 26.26 -0.36
C THR A 64 3.24 26.00 1.14
N LYS A 65 2.32 26.67 1.84
CA LYS A 65 2.17 26.57 3.30
C LYS A 65 1.74 25.17 3.77
N ASP A 66 1.11 24.40 2.90
CA ASP A 66 0.60 23.05 3.16
C ASP A 66 1.43 21.96 2.45
N LEU A 67 2.68 22.27 2.07
CA LEU A 67 3.57 21.36 1.35
C LEU A 67 3.75 20.02 2.09
N GLU A 68 4.04 20.05 3.38
CA GLU A 68 4.23 18.84 4.19
C GLU A 68 2.97 17.97 4.21
N ALA A 69 1.82 18.58 4.46
CA ALA A 69 0.53 17.88 4.50
C ALA A 69 0.17 17.27 3.14
N ARG A 70 0.38 18.02 2.04
CA ARG A 70 0.16 17.53 0.67
C ARG A 70 1.11 16.37 0.34
N SER A 71 2.38 16.50 0.71
CA SER A 71 3.40 15.50 0.44
C SER A 71 3.17 14.21 1.23
N ALA A 72 2.79 14.32 2.51
CA ALA A 72 2.41 13.18 3.32
C ALA A 72 1.17 12.46 2.77
N LYS A 73 0.13 13.21 2.39
CA LYS A 73 -1.07 12.66 1.76
C LYS A 73 -0.73 11.96 0.44
N PHE A 74 0.13 12.56 -0.37
CA PHE A 74 0.56 11.99 -1.64
C PHE A 74 1.41 10.73 -1.46
N LEU A 75 2.34 10.72 -0.51
CA LEU A 75 3.15 9.54 -0.19
C LEU A 75 2.27 8.38 0.28
N ASN A 76 1.29 8.64 1.15
CA ASN A 76 0.31 7.64 1.59
C ASN A 76 -0.51 7.10 0.41
N HIS A 77 -0.91 7.98 -0.51
CA HIS A 77 -1.60 7.57 -1.73
C HIS A 77 -0.72 6.66 -2.60
N LEU A 78 0.57 6.94 -2.74
CA LEU A 78 1.51 6.11 -3.50
C LEU A 78 1.75 4.74 -2.83
N TRP A 79 1.91 4.69 -1.51
CA TRP A 79 2.09 3.43 -0.77
C TRP A 79 0.85 2.55 -0.78
N GLY A 80 -0.35 3.15 -0.72
CA GLY A 80 -1.63 2.44 -0.77
C GLY A 80 -2.17 2.20 -2.19
N ARG A 81 -1.34 2.34 -3.23
CA ARG A 81 -1.82 2.26 -4.61
C ARG A 81 -2.04 0.82 -5.06
N HIS A 82 -3.25 0.53 -5.50
CA HIS A 82 -3.63 -0.73 -6.12
C HIS A 82 -3.98 -0.52 -7.59
N PRO A 83 -3.81 -1.52 -8.47
CA PRO A 83 -4.33 -1.44 -9.84
C PRO A 83 -5.87 -1.35 -9.83
N PRO A 84 -6.47 -0.75 -10.88
CA PRO A 84 -7.93 -0.71 -11.00
C PRO A 84 -8.47 -2.14 -11.05
N GLN A 85 -9.59 -2.38 -10.38
CA GLN A 85 -10.23 -3.70 -10.37
C GLN A 85 -10.97 -3.92 -11.69
N THR A 86 -10.95 -5.16 -12.18
CA THR A 86 -11.71 -5.55 -13.37
C THR A 86 -13.21 -5.48 -13.10
N ASP A 87 -14.00 -5.15 -14.11
CA ASP A 87 -15.46 -5.08 -14.02
C ASP A 87 -16.09 -6.36 -13.46
N SER A 88 -15.56 -7.53 -13.82
CA SER A 88 -16.03 -8.83 -13.29
C SER A 88 -15.89 -8.93 -11.76
N VAL A 89 -14.79 -8.41 -11.20
CA VAL A 89 -14.55 -8.40 -9.76
C VAL A 89 -15.50 -7.43 -9.06
N ILE A 90 -15.74 -6.26 -9.67
CA ILE A 90 -16.67 -5.26 -9.14
C ILE A 90 -18.11 -5.80 -9.16
N GLN A 91 -18.52 -6.46 -10.25
CA GLN A 91 -19.83 -7.10 -10.37
C GLN A 91 -20.02 -8.23 -9.35
N ALA A 92 -19.01 -9.10 -9.17
CA ALA A 92 -19.06 -10.16 -8.16
C ALA A 92 -19.23 -9.60 -6.74
N LYS A 93 -18.52 -8.50 -6.41
CA LYS A 93 -18.68 -7.80 -5.14
C LYS A 93 -20.06 -7.16 -5.01
N ALA A 94 -20.57 -6.56 -6.08
CA ALA A 94 -21.90 -5.95 -6.09
C ALA A 94 -22.98 -7.01 -5.81
N ALA A 95 -22.92 -8.16 -6.47
CA ALA A 95 -23.84 -9.27 -6.24
C ALA A 95 -23.76 -9.83 -4.81
N ALA A 96 -22.56 -9.96 -4.24
CA ALA A 96 -22.39 -10.38 -2.86
C ALA A 96 -23.01 -9.39 -1.86
N ILE A 97 -22.77 -8.08 -2.06
CA ILE A 97 -23.34 -7.03 -1.20
C ILE A 97 -24.86 -6.94 -1.37
N GLU A 98 -25.36 -7.08 -2.59
CA GLU A 98 -26.80 -7.08 -2.88
C GLU A 98 -27.50 -8.21 -2.14
N LYS A 99 -26.94 -9.43 -2.20
CA LYS A 99 -27.44 -10.58 -1.44
C LYS A 99 -27.48 -10.30 0.06
N GLU A 100 -26.38 -9.79 0.64
CA GLU A 100 -26.35 -9.43 2.07
C GLU A 100 -27.41 -8.38 2.44
N LEU A 101 -27.67 -7.40 1.57
CA LEU A 101 -28.66 -6.35 1.82
C LEU A 101 -30.10 -6.87 1.74
N LEU A 102 -30.37 -7.80 0.82
CA LEU A 102 -31.68 -8.47 0.70
C LEU A 102 -31.93 -9.39 1.90
N ASP A 103 -30.94 -10.22 2.26
CA ASP A 103 -31.00 -11.12 3.41
C ASP A 103 -31.24 -10.34 4.72
N ALA A 104 -30.68 -9.13 4.84
CA ALA A 104 -30.83 -8.28 6.03
C ALA A 104 -32.23 -7.61 6.16
N GLU A 105 -32.93 -7.36 5.07
CA GLU A 105 -34.27 -6.74 5.13
C GLU A 105 -35.37 -7.78 5.40
N ASN A 106 -35.17 -9.04 5.00
CA ASN A 106 -36.08 -10.16 5.29
C ASN A 106 -37.55 -9.88 4.89
N ILE A 107 -37.73 -9.24 3.72
CA ILE A 107 -39.04 -8.84 3.17
C ILE A 107 -39.49 -9.84 2.12
N ASP A 108 -40.76 -10.24 2.17
CA ASP A 108 -41.38 -11.02 1.10
C ASP A 108 -41.77 -10.11 -0.06
N ILE A 109 -41.00 -10.19 -1.15
CA ILE A 109 -41.15 -9.37 -2.35
C ILE A 109 -42.48 -9.69 -3.06
N SER A 110 -43.06 -10.87 -2.81
CA SER A 110 -44.24 -11.35 -3.52
C SER A 110 -45.55 -10.65 -3.13
N GLU A 111 -45.60 -10.02 -1.96
CA GLU A 111 -46.79 -9.31 -1.45
C GLU A 111 -46.78 -7.79 -1.73
N MET A 112 -45.69 -7.27 -2.31
CA MET A 112 -45.51 -5.82 -2.51
C MET A 112 -46.28 -5.30 -3.73
N THR A 113 -46.86 -4.11 -3.60
CA THR A 113 -47.37 -3.38 -4.77
C THR A 113 -46.23 -2.87 -5.65
N VAL A 114 -46.53 -2.58 -6.93
CA VAL A 114 -45.52 -2.12 -7.91
C VAL A 114 -44.80 -0.84 -7.47
N GLU A 115 -45.50 0.06 -6.78
CA GLU A 115 -44.95 1.33 -6.29
C GLU A 115 -44.02 1.11 -5.09
N GLU A 116 -44.42 0.25 -4.16
CA GLU A 116 -43.61 -0.13 -3.00
C GLU A 116 -42.34 -0.84 -3.43
N TYR A 117 -42.43 -1.76 -4.40
CA TYR A 117 -41.27 -2.45 -4.97
C TYR A 117 -40.25 -1.48 -5.56
N ARG A 118 -40.70 -0.50 -6.36
CA ARG A 118 -39.81 0.52 -6.95
C ARG A 118 -39.10 1.35 -5.88
N SER A 119 -39.82 1.72 -4.82
CA SER A 119 -39.26 2.48 -3.69
C SER A 119 -38.19 1.66 -2.95
N PHE A 120 -38.43 0.36 -2.78
CA PHE A 120 -37.52 -0.57 -2.13
C PHE A 120 -36.27 -0.82 -2.97
N GLU A 121 -36.43 -1.04 -4.27
CA GLU A 121 -35.32 -1.22 -5.22
C GLU A 121 -34.40 0.02 -5.20
N ALA A 122 -34.97 1.22 -5.22
CA ALA A 122 -34.20 2.47 -5.14
C ALA A 122 -33.42 2.58 -3.81
N LYS A 123 -34.04 2.18 -2.68
CA LYS A 123 -33.40 2.14 -1.36
C LYS A 123 -32.22 1.14 -1.34
N ILE A 124 -32.42 -0.07 -1.86
CA ILE A 124 -31.38 -1.10 -1.93
C ILE A 124 -30.24 -0.63 -2.84
N LYS A 125 -30.54 -0.14 -4.04
CA LYS A 125 -29.54 0.39 -4.98
C LYS A 125 -28.73 1.53 -4.38
N GLY A 126 -29.37 2.45 -3.65
CA GLY A 126 -28.67 3.53 -2.95
C GLY A 126 -27.67 3.02 -1.90
N ARG A 127 -28.07 2.02 -1.11
CA ARG A 127 -27.20 1.39 -0.10
C ARG A 127 -26.09 0.57 -0.74
N LEU A 128 -26.39 -0.21 -1.78
CA LEU A 128 -25.43 -0.97 -2.56
C LEU A 128 -24.35 -0.05 -3.11
N MET A 129 -24.72 1.03 -3.81
CA MET A 129 -23.77 1.96 -4.39
C MET A 129 -22.92 2.67 -3.32
N LYS A 130 -23.50 2.98 -2.15
CA LYS A 130 -22.73 3.53 -1.02
C LYS A 130 -21.70 2.53 -0.52
N ARG A 131 -22.09 1.28 -0.27
CA ARG A 131 -21.19 0.24 0.25
C ARG A 131 -20.12 -0.15 -0.76
N LEU A 132 -20.48 -0.27 -2.04
CA LEU A 132 -19.55 -0.58 -3.12
C LEU A 132 -18.45 0.47 -3.26
N ARG A 133 -18.76 1.77 -3.10
CA ARG A 133 -17.75 2.85 -3.07
C ARG A 133 -16.75 2.74 -1.92
N TYR A 134 -17.14 2.21 -0.76
CA TYR A 134 -16.22 2.05 0.37
C TYR A 134 -15.34 0.81 0.25
N VAL A 135 -15.86 -0.27 -0.33
CA VAL A 135 -15.15 -1.55 -0.47
C VAL A 135 -14.26 -1.57 -1.73
N THR A 136 -14.59 -0.76 -2.73
CA THR A 136 -13.83 -0.66 -3.98
C THR A 136 -12.76 0.40 -3.83
N TYR A 137 -11.52 0.04 -4.14
CA TYR A 137 -10.42 1.00 -4.17
C TYR A 137 -10.69 2.07 -5.22
N HIS A 138 -10.71 3.34 -4.82
CA HIS A 138 -10.93 4.47 -5.70
C HIS A 138 -9.66 4.77 -6.49
N TRP A 139 -9.44 4.01 -7.55
CA TRP A 139 -8.31 4.22 -8.44
C TRP A 139 -8.44 5.56 -9.17
N GLN A 140 -7.40 6.38 -9.10
CA GLN A 140 -7.28 7.59 -9.89
C GLN A 140 -5.91 7.62 -10.59
N PRO A 141 -5.84 8.09 -11.84
CA PRO A 141 -4.56 8.40 -12.46
C PRO A 141 -3.89 9.53 -11.67
N VAL A 142 -2.57 9.52 -11.66
CA VAL A 142 -1.78 10.63 -11.10
C VAL A 142 -1.20 11.37 -12.29
N ASP A 143 -1.69 12.59 -12.49
CA ASP A 143 -1.21 13.46 -13.55
C ASP A 143 -0.01 14.25 -13.02
N TYR A 144 1.17 13.96 -13.57
CA TYR A 144 2.42 14.60 -13.17
C TYR A 144 2.60 15.95 -13.87
N ASP A 145 1.82 16.94 -13.45
CA ASP A 145 2.09 18.34 -13.80
C ASP A 145 3.35 18.86 -13.07
N ALA A 146 3.77 20.09 -13.37
CA ALA A 146 4.98 20.65 -12.77
C ALA A 146 4.92 20.73 -11.23
N PHE A 147 3.74 21.00 -10.67
CA PHE A 147 3.54 21.11 -9.23
C PHE A 147 3.43 19.74 -8.57
N GLN A 148 2.69 18.80 -9.17
CA GLN A 148 2.58 17.43 -8.72
C GLN A 148 3.93 16.70 -8.82
N GLY A 149 4.73 17.00 -9.84
CA GLY A 149 6.11 16.54 -9.97
C GLY A 149 7.01 17.08 -8.84
N PHE A 150 6.80 18.34 -8.44
CA PHE A 150 7.45 18.91 -7.26
C PHE A 150 7.03 18.19 -5.96
N ILE A 151 5.73 17.95 -5.74
CA ILE A 151 5.23 17.17 -4.59
C ILE A 151 5.82 15.75 -4.61
N TYR A 152 5.91 15.12 -5.79
CA TYR A 152 6.52 13.81 -5.95
C TYR A 152 7.98 13.81 -5.53
N MET A 153 8.76 14.77 -6.02
CA MET A 153 10.16 14.91 -5.67
C MET A 153 10.32 15.18 -4.17
N TYR A 154 9.61 16.14 -3.58
CA TYR A 154 9.71 16.44 -2.15
C TYR A 154 9.33 15.24 -1.27
N SER A 155 8.28 14.50 -1.63
CA SER A 155 7.82 13.34 -0.85
C SER A 155 8.76 12.13 -0.93
N ARG A 156 9.49 11.94 -2.04
CA ARG A 156 10.26 10.71 -2.28
C ARG A 156 11.78 10.85 -2.33
N LEU A 157 12.31 12.05 -2.55
CA LEU A 157 13.73 12.26 -2.86
C LEU A 157 14.67 11.59 -1.84
N LEU A 158 14.40 11.75 -0.55
CA LEU A 158 15.25 11.19 0.52
C LEU A 158 15.24 9.65 0.51
N PHE A 159 14.06 9.05 0.32
CA PHE A 159 13.90 7.61 0.27
C PHE A 159 14.56 7.02 -0.97
N ASP A 160 14.30 7.60 -2.15
CA ASP A 160 14.84 7.11 -3.41
C ASP A 160 16.37 7.29 -3.46
N TYR A 161 16.90 8.44 -3.00
CA TYR A 161 18.36 8.64 -2.94
C TYR A 161 19.03 7.66 -1.97
N SER A 162 18.50 7.49 -0.76
CA SER A 162 19.10 6.58 0.22
C SER A 162 19.08 5.13 -0.25
N ALA A 163 18.00 4.69 -0.87
CA ALA A 163 17.90 3.35 -1.45
C ALA A 163 18.92 3.15 -2.58
N LEU A 164 18.98 4.08 -3.54
CA LEU A 164 19.91 4.01 -4.65
C LEU A 164 21.37 4.09 -4.19
N TYR A 165 21.66 4.95 -3.21
CA TYR A 165 23.00 5.08 -2.66
C TYR A 165 23.48 3.76 -2.07
N ARG A 166 22.64 3.06 -1.28
CA ARG A 166 22.97 1.73 -0.74
C ARG A 166 23.18 0.71 -1.84
N ILE A 167 22.24 0.60 -2.78
CA ILE A 167 22.33 -0.37 -3.87
C ILE A 167 23.63 -0.20 -4.69
N LEU A 168 24.11 1.02 -4.85
CA LEU A 168 25.29 1.32 -5.67
C LEU A 168 26.62 1.33 -4.89
N HIS A 169 26.60 1.40 -3.55
CA HIS A 169 27.81 1.52 -2.72
C HIS A 169 27.97 0.42 -1.66
N GLU A 170 26.95 -0.41 -1.42
CA GLU A 170 27.01 -1.63 -0.61
C GLU A 170 27.17 -2.87 -1.50
#